data_AF-I7DCH0-F1
#
_entry.id   AF-I7DCH0-F1
#
_cell.length_a   1.000
_cell.length_b   1.000
_cell.length_c   1.000
_cell.angle_alpha   90.00
_cell.angle_beta   90.00
_cell.angle_gamma   90.00
#
_symmetry.space_group_name_H-M   'P 1'
#
loop_
_entity.id
_entity.type
_entity.pdbx_description
1 polymer ?
#
loop_
_entity_poly.entity_id
_entity_poly.type
_entity_poly.pdbx_seq_one_letter_code
_entity_poly.pdbx_strand_id
1 'polypeptide(L)'
;ARGWNRSEETPQVAYTFDAGPNAVLIARDRKIAALLLQRLLFHFPPHSNTDLNSYVIGDKSILQDVGVQDMKDVEALPPPPEIKDNIPAQKSKGDVSYFICTRPGRGPVLLPDSRALLNPETGLPN
;
A
#
# COMPACT_ATOMS: atom_id res chain seq x y z
N ALA A 1 -4.16 11.85 -2.00
CA ALA A 1 -5.37 12.05 -1.17
C ALA A 1 -6.10 13.37 -1.49
N ARG A 2 -5.53 14.56 -1.23
CA ARG A 2 -6.25 15.84 -1.42
C ARG A 2 -6.74 16.10 -2.85
N GLY A 3 -5.90 15.83 -3.86
CA GLY A 3 -6.28 16.00 -5.27
C GLY A 3 -7.46 15.10 -5.66
N TRP A 4 -7.37 13.81 -5.31
CA TRP A 4 -8.42 12.83 -5.58
C TRP A 4 -9.73 13.11 -4.81
N ASN A 5 -9.66 13.45 -3.52
CA ASN A 5 -10.87 13.82 -2.77
C ASN A 5 -11.57 15.06 -3.37
N ARG A 6 -10.82 15.97 -3.99
CA ARG A 6 -11.39 17.14 -4.68
C ARG A 6 -12.08 16.73 -5.98
N SER A 7 -11.50 15.81 -6.76
CA SER A 7 -12.12 15.37 -8.01
C SER A 7 -13.39 14.53 -7.79
N GLU A 8 -13.47 13.82 -6.67
CA GLU A 8 -14.63 12.98 -6.30
C GLU A 8 -15.71 13.74 -5.52
N GLU A 9 -15.48 15.03 -5.21
CA GLU A 9 -16.34 15.93 -4.42
C GLU A 9 -16.70 15.45 -3.00
N THR A 10 -16.32 14.23 -2.64
CA THR A 10 -16.57 13.58 -1.36
C THR A 10 -15.30 12.88 -0.87
N PRO A 11 -14.99 12.89 0.45
CA PRO A 11 -13.73 12.34 0.96
C PRO A 11 -13.62 10.81 0.78
N GLN A 12 -12.79 10.34 -0.16
CA GLN A 12 -12.57 8.92 -0.41
C GLN A 12 -11.44 8.35 0.46
N VAL A 13 -10.39 9.15 0.68
CA VAL A 13 -9.16 8.72 1.36
C VAL A 13 -8.71 9.78 2.36
N ALA A 14 -8.43 9.37 3.59
CA ALA A 14 -7.72 10.17 4.59
C ALA A 14 -6.24 9.79 4.63
N TYR A 15 -5.39 10.70 5.10
CA TYR A 15 -3.98 10.43 5.34
C TYR A 15 -3.56 11.01 6.69
N THR A 16 -2.62 10.34 7.35
CA THR A 16 -1.98 10.81 8.58
C THR A 16 -0.50 10.45 8.55
N PHE A 17 0.29 11.21 9.31
CA PHE A 17 1.70 10.98 9.56
C PHE A 17 1.88 10.95 11.07
N ASP A 18 2.74 10.06 11.55
CA ASP A 18 3.19 10.06 12.94
C ASP A 18 4.55 10.79 13.03
N ALA A 19 5.42 10.43 13.98
CA ALA A 19 6.79 10.93 14.11
C ALA A 19 7.76 10.40 13.02
N GLY A 20 7.38 10.49 11.75
CA GLY A 20 8.21 10.06 10.62
C GLY A 20 7.56 10.29 9.25
N PRO A 21 8.31 10.03 8.15
CA PRO A 21 7.85 10.31 6.79
C PRO A 21 6.86 9.28 6.25
N ASN A 22 6.60 8.19 6.97
CA ASN A 22 5.68 7.14 6.54
C ASN A 22 4.24 7.67 6.55
N ALA A 23 3.61 7.69 5.37
CA ALA A 23 2.21 8.05 5.23
C ALA A 23 1.32 6.85 5.53
N VAL A 24 0.36 7.02 6.45
CA VAL A 24 -0.74 6.07 6.64
C VAL A 24 -1.95 6.60 5.89
N LEU A 25 -2.46 5.81 4.93
CA LEU A 25 -3.65 6.16 4.16
C LEU A 25 -4.82 5.25 4.56
N ILE A 26 -5.97 5.87 4.79
CA ILE A 26 -7.21 5.17 5.17
C ILE A 26 -8.22 5.39 4.04
N ALA A 27 -8.57 4.32 3.34
CA ALA A 27 -9.60 4.33 2.31
C ALA A 27 -10.96 3.94 2.91
N ARG A 28 -12.04 4.49 2.35
CA ARG A 28 -13.42 4.27 2.81
C ARG A 28 -13.84 2.79 2.78
N ASP A 29 -13.45 2.07 1.75
CA ASP A 29 -13.78 0.66 1.53
C ASP A 29 -12.72 -0.02 0.65
N ARG A 30 -12.88 -1.34 0.42
CA ARG A 30 -11.93 -2.14 -0.38
C ARG A 30 -11.81 -1.65 -1.82
N LYS A 31 -12.90 -1.23 -2.46
CA LYS A 31 -12.88 -0.74 -3.84
C LYS A 31 -12.05 0.54 -3.93
N ILE A 32 -12.28 1.48 -3.00
CA ILE A 32 -11.50 2.71 -2.91
C ILE A 32 -10.04 2.41 -2.56
N ALA A 33 -9.77 1.43 -1.68
CA ALA A 33 -8.40 1.03 -1.35
C ALA A 33 -7.65 0.45 -2.56
N ALA A 34 -8.32 -0.32 -3.41
CA ALA A 34 -7.72 -0.88 -4.62
C ALA A 34 -7.39 0.22 -5.64
N LEU A 35 -8.35 1.13 -5.86
CA LEU A 35 -8.16 2.32 -6.70
C LEU A 35 -7.09 3.28 -6.15
N LEU A 36 -6.94 3.35 -4.82
CA LEU A 36 -5.87 4.10 -4.17
C LEU A 36 -4.51 3.48 -4.47
N LEU A 37 -4.39 2.16 -4.29
CA LEU A 37 -3.15 1.45 -4.53
C LEU A 37 -2.73 1.58 -6.00
N GLN A 38 -3.66 1.46 -6.95
CA GLN A 38 -3.39 1.67 -8.37
C GLN A 38 -2.79 3.07 -8.65
N ARG A 39 -3.38 4.13 -8.08
CA ARG A 39 -2.87 5.50 -8.19
C ARG A 39 -1.47 5.63 -7.58
N LEU A 40 -1.26 5.04 -6.40
CA LEU A 40 0.03 5.07 -5.73
C LEU A 40 1.11 4.33 -6.53
N LEU A 41 0.78 3.18 -7.13
CA LEU A 41 1.70 2.43 -8.00
C LEU A 41 2.04 3.19 -9.28
N PHE A 42 1.08 3.94 -9.84
CA PHE A 42 1.32 4.81 -10.99
C PHE A 42 2.28 5.97 -10.65
N HIS A 43 2.07 6.65 -9.51
CA HIS A 43 2.88 7.79 -9.09
C HIS A 43 4.23 7.39 -8.50
N PHE A 44 4.28 6.29 -7.77
CA PHE A 44 5.46 5.77 -7.06
C PHE A 44 5.75 4.34 -7.53
N PRO A 45 6.12 4.14 -8.81
CA PRO A 45 6.58 2.85 -9.26
C PRO A 45 7.91 2.51 -8.56
N PRO A 46 8.19 1.23 -8.25
CA PRO A 46 9.46 0.84 -7.67
C PRO A 46 10.58 0.87 -8.73
N HIS A 47 11.82 0.57 -8.33
CA HIS A 47 12.89 0.32 -9.29
C HIS A 47 12.61 -0.93 -10.14
N SER A 48 13.08 -0.97 -11.39
CA SER A 48 12.74 -2.02 -12.36
C SER A 48 13.12 -3.45 -11.94
N ASN A 49 14.06 -3.61 -11.00
CA ASN A 49 14.47 -4.92 -10.47
C ASN A 49 13.72 -5.31 -9.17
N THR A 50 12.74 -4.52 -8.74
CA THR A 50 11.99 -4.79 -7.51
C THR A 50 10.88 -5.78 -7.79
N ASP A 51 10.82 -6.85 -7.00
CA ASP A 51 9.73 -7.81 -7.06
C ASP A 51 8.45 -7.23 -6.43
N LEU A 52 7.33 -7.32 -7.14
CA LEU A 52 6.03 -6.78 -6.68
C LEU A 52 5.60 -7.40 -5.35
N ASN A 53 5.95 -8.67 -5.10
CA ASN A 53 5.62 -9.35 -3.84
C ASN A 53 6.39 -8.81 -2.63
N SER A 54 7.54 -8.18 -2.85
CA SER A 54 8.30 -7.43 -1.84
C SER A 54 7.84 -5.97 -1.74
N TYR A 55 7.32 -5.40 -2.83
CA TYR A 55 6.89 -4.00 -2.88
C TYR A 55 5.50 -3.76 -2.30
N VAL A 56 4.60 -4.75 -2.36
CA VAL A 56 3.28 -4.71 -1.73
C VAL A 56 3.15 -5.91 -0.79
N ILE A 57 3.05 -5.65 0.51
CA ILE A 57 2.96 -6.67 1.56
C ILE A 57 1.64 -6.57 2.34
N GLY A 58 1.28 -7.63 3.08
CA GLY A 58 -0.01 -7.74 3.76
C GLY A 58 -1.08 -8.37 2.87
N ASP A 59 -2.25 -7.72 2.75
CA ASP A 59 -3.34 -8.18 1.88
C ASP A 59 -3.03 -7.91 0.39
N LYS A 60 -2.31 -8.83 -0.24
CA LYS A 60 -1.93 -8.76 -1.66
C LYS A 60 -3.11 -8.96 -2.63
N SER A 61 -4.22 -9.55 -2.17
CA SER A 61 -5.38 -9.83 -3.02
C SER A 61 -5.97 -8.55 -3.63
N ILE A 62 -5.75 -7.40 -2.99
CA ILE A 62 -6.22 -6.10 -3.45
C ILE A 62 -5.62 -5.66 -4.81
N LEU A 63 -4.47 -6.22 -5.20
CA LEU A 63 -3.87 -5.96 -6.53
C LEU A 63 -4.72 -6.54 -7.65
N GLN A 64 -5.36 -7.70 -7.41
CA GLN A 64 -6.22 -8.37 -8.39
C GLN A 64 -7.48 -7.55 -8.69
N ASP A 65 -7.99 -6.81 -7.70
CA ASP A 65 -9.15 -5.93 -7.85
C ASP A 65 -8.91 -4.80 -8.88
N VAL A 66 -7.65 -4.48 -9.19
CA VAL A 66 -7.25 -3.49 -10.20
C VAL A 66 -6.47 -4.09 -11.37
N GLY A 67 -6.48 -5.42 -11.49
CA GLY A 67 -5.87 -6.14 -12.61
C GLY A 67 -4.34 -6.11 -12.63
N VAL A 68 -3.68 -5.83 -11.49
CA VAL A 68 -2.22 -5.85 -11.39
C VAL A 68 -1.77 -7.22 -10.90
N GLN A 69 -0.97 -7.93 -11.69
CA GLN A 69 -0.41 -9.24 -11.37
C GLN A 69 1.11 -9.19 -11.27
N ASP A 70 1.76 -8.41 -12.12
CA ASP A 70 3.21 -8.29 -12.16
C ASP A 70 3.70 -6.84 -12.38
N MET A 71 5.02 -6.68 -12.48
CA MET A 71 5.65 -5.38 -12.68
C MET A 71 5.36 -4.74 -14.04
N LYS A 72 5.07 -5.53 -15.08
CA LYS A 72 4.68 -5.00 -16.40
C LYS A 72 3.33 -4.31 -16.31
N ASP A 73 2.41 -4.87 -15.53
CA ASP A 73 1.10 -4.24 -15.30
C ASP A 73 1.26 -2.88 -14.61
N VAL A 74 2.16 -2.78 -13.62
CA VAL A 74 2.48 -1.51 -12.94
C VAL A 74 3.04 -0.46 -13.91
N GLU A 75 3.97 -0.87 -14.79
CA GLU A 75 4.56 0.01 -15.79
C GLU A 75 3.54 0.48 -16.84
N ALA A 76 2.56 -0.38 -17.18
CA ALA A 76 1.49 -0.12 -18.14
C ALA A 76 0.27 0.61 -17.55
N LEU A 77 0.26 0.93 -16.25
CA LEU A 77 -0.87 1.60 -15.62
C LEU A 77 -1.20 2.94 -16.31
N PRO A 78 -2.48 3.18 -16.65
CA PRO A 78 -2.89 4.45 -17.20
C PRO A 78 -2.81 5.56 -16.15
N PRO A 79 -2.66 6.83 -16.57
CA PRO A 79 -2.78 7.97 -15.66
C PRO A 79 -4.14 7.97 -14.93
N PRO A 80 -4.18 8.33 -13.65
CA PRO A 80 -5.43 8.52 -12.91
C PRO A 80 -6.34 9.56 -13.59
N PRO A 81 -7.68 9.37 -13.59
CA PRO A 81 -8.63 10.26 -14.27
C PRO A 81 -8.56 11.74 -13.87
N GLU A 82 -8.11 12.02 -12.65
CA GLU A 82 -7.95 13.38 -12.14
C GLU A 82 -6.75 14.15 -12.75
N ILE A 83 -5.86 13.46 -13.47
CA ILE A 83 -4.75 14.09 -14.20
C ILE A 83 -5.27 14.55 -15.56
N LYS A 84 -5.18 15.85 -15.84
CA LYS A 84 -5.55 16.42 -17.15
C LYS A 84 -4.44 16.14 -18.16
N ASP A 85 -4.82 15.75 -19.39
CA ASP A 85 -3.93 15.32 -20.48
C ASP A 85 -2.80 16.29 -20.86
N ASN A 86 -2.87 17.55 -20.41
CA ASN A 86 -1.91 18.60 -20.75
C ASN A 86 -0.75 18.77 -19.74
N ILE A 87 -0.72 18.01 -18.64
CA ILE A 87 0.37 18.07 -17.64
C ILE A 87 1.00 16.69 -17.52
N PRO A 88 2.30 16.51 -17.86
CA PRO A 88 2.99 15.25 -17.63
C PRO A 88 2.86 14.86 -16.16
N ALA A 89 2.27 13.69 -15.92
CA ALA A 89 2.23 13.13 -14.57
C ALA A 89 3.66 12.87 -14.10
N GLN A 90 4.12 13.62 -13.10
CA GLN A 90 5.42 13.36 -12.49
C GLN A 90 5.33 12.03 -11.72
N LYS A 91 6.16 11.07 -12.14
CA LYS A 91 6.39 9.81 -11.42
C LYS A 91 7.64 9.96 -10.55
N SER A 92 7.55 9.46 -9.34
CA SER A 92 8.56 9.49 -8.28
C SER A 92 9.09 8.07 -8.07
N LYS A 93 9.83 7.59 -9.08
CA LYS A 93 10.27 6.19 -9.15
C LYS A 93 11.26 5.88 -8.03
N GLY A 94 10.93 4.93 -7.16
CA GLY A 94 11.79 4.49 -6.04
C GLY A 94 11.70 5.36 -4.78
N ASP A 95 10.89 6.44 -4.78
CA ASP A 95 10.76 7.33 -3.61
C ASP A 95 9.99 6.65 -2.45
N VAL A 96 9.21 5.61 -2.76
CA VAL A 96 8.53 4.77 -1.77
C VAL A 96 9.23 3.42 -1.75
N SER A 97 9.55 2.92 -0.55
CA SER A 97 10.24 1.63 -0.40
C SER A 97 9.31 0.43 -0.58
N TYR A 98 8.09 0.49 -0.02
CA TYR A 98 7.05 -0.53 -0.15
C TYR A 98 5.72 -0.02 0.41
N PHE A 99 4.63 -0.74 0.15
CA PHE A 99 3.30 -0.52 0.70
C PHE A 99 2.90 -1.69 1.62
N ILE A 100 2.29 -1.37 2.76
CA ILE A 100 1.61 -2.35 3.62
C ILE A 100 0.10 -2.17 3.45
N CYS A 101 -0.57 -3.19 2.91
CA CYS A 101 -2.03 -3.22 2.84
C CYS A 101 -2.59 -4.04 4.00
N THR A 102 -3.38 -3.40 4.87
CA THR A 102 -3.97 -4.06 6.04
C THR A 102 -5.39 -3.53 6.30
N ARG A 103 -6.09 -4.16 7.25
CA ARG A 103 -7.45 -3.82 7.67
C ARG A 103 -7.50 -3.65 9.18
N PRO A 104 -8.54 -2.98 9.73
CA PRO A 104 -8.81 -2.98 11.16
C PRO A 104 -8.78 -4.41 11.71
N GLY A 105 -7.87 -4.64 12.66
CA GLY A 105 -7.63 -5.94 13.25
C GLY A 105 -8.37 -6.14 14.56
N ARG A 106 -8.31 -7.37 15.09
CA ARG A 106 -8.69 -7.65 16.48
C ARG A 106 -7.60 -7.19 17.44
N GLY A 107 -7.96 -7.08 18.71
CA GLY A 107 -7.01 -6.81 19.79
C GLY A 107 -6.01 -7.95 20.04
N PRO A 108 -5.15 -7.81 21.05
CA PRO A 108 -4.14 -8.82 21.38
C PRO A 108 -4.78 -10.16 21.75
N VAL A 109 -4.06 -11.25 21.45
CA VAL A 109 -4.48 -12.63 21.75
C VAL A 109 -3.33 -13.41 22.38
N LEU A 110 -3.65 -14.33 23.29
CA LEU A 110 -2.68 -15.27 23.83
C LEU A 110 -2.35 -16.32 22.77
N LEU A 111 -1.05 -16.51 22.52
CA LEU A 111 -0.55 -17.57 21.66
C LEU A 111 -0.11 -18.77 22.53
N PRO A 112 -0.18 -20.00 22.00
CA PRO A 112 0.31 -21.18 22.73
C PRO A 112 1.84 -21.12 22.90
N ASP A 113 2.34 -21.79 23.93
CA ASP A 113 3.77 -21.83 24.26
C ASP A 113 4.66 -22.37 23.12
N SER A 114 4.08 -23.15 22.19
CA SER A 114 4.77 -23.59 20.97
C SER A 114 5.19 -22.44 20.04
N ARG A 115 4.69 -21.22 20.27
CA ARG A 115 5.10 -20.00 19.57
C ARG A 115 5.89 -19.03 20.48
N ALA A 116 6.37 -19.50 21.63
CA ALA A 116 7.25 -18.71 22.47
C ALA A 116 8.51 -18.32 21.68
N LEU A 117 8.94 -17.08 21.85
CA LEU A 117 10.18 -16.57 21.25
C LEU A 117 11.41 -16.89 22.10
N LEU A 118 11.20 -17.39 23.32
CA LEU A 118 12.25 -17.78 24.25
C LEU A 118 12.24 -19.29 24.46
N ASN A 119 13.43 -19.85 24.60
CA ASN A 119 13.63 -21.22 25.03
C ASN A 119 13.22 -21.34 26.52
N PRO A 120 12.38 -22.34 26.88
CA PRO A 120 11.84 -22.45 28.24
C PRO A 120 12.87 -22.84 29.30
N GLU A 121 14.00 -23.43 28.91
CA GLU A 121 15.05 -23.88 29.83
C GLU A 121 16.09 -22.78 30.06
N THR A 122 16.50 -22.10 28.99
CA THR A 122 17.58 -21.09 29.06
C THR A 122 17.07 -19.67 29.24
N GLY A 123 15.80 -19.40 28.91
CA GLY A 123 15.22 -18.05 28.89
C GLY A 123 15.80 -17.14 27.79
N LEU A 124 16.57 -17.70 26.85
CA LEU A 124 17.19 -16.98 25.73
C LEU A 124 16.33 -17.12 24.47
N PRO A 125 16.53 -16.25 23.45
CA PRO A 125 15.86 -16.41 22.16
C PRO A 125 16.05 -17.82 21.59
N ASN A 126 14.95 -18.38 21.04
CA ASN A 126 14.98 -19.64 20.29
C ASN A 126 15.87 -19.55 19.05
#